data_AF-A0A966M7U9-F1
#
_entry.id   AF-A0A966M7U9-F1
#
_cell.length_a   1.000
_cell.length_b   1.000
_cell.length_c   1.000
_cell.angle_alpha   90.00
_cell.angle_beta   90.00
_cell.angle_gamma   90.00
#
_symmetry.space_group_name_H-M   'P 1'
#
loop_
_entity.id
_entity.type
_entity.pdbx_description
1 polymer ?
#
loop_
_entity_poly.entity_id
_entity_poly.type
_entity_poly.pdbx_seq_one_letter_code
_entity_poly.pdbx_strand_id
1 'polypeptide(L)'
;MGPLKGVTVLEFSGIGPGPYCGMLLADMGADVIRLSRIGDKDSHNKFDIHNRSKRSIVADLKNPDSIREILKLISLVDVLFEGFRPGVMEKLGLGPDECLKLNKALVYGRMTGWGQDGPMSKKAGHDINYISLSGALNAIGKKDSNPAIPLNLVGDYGGGGMMLAMGILAGVINSIKTGKGQVVDSAMIDGSLSLMSFFYSLKEMGYWKDERESNFLDGASHFYNTYECSDNKYLAVGAIEPKFYSILLEKLKLDDPKFQDQMNKEIWGELKDLIAQKIKSKPRNHWVNIFSD
;
A
#
# COMPACT_ATOMS: atom_id res chain seq x y z
N MET A 1 2.89 15.01 19.52
CA MET A 1 4.26 15.51 19.30
C MET A 1 4.86 14.58 18.25
N GLY A 2 5.36 15.07 17.13
CA GLY A 2 5.81 14.24 16.00
C GLY A 2 6.60 15.07 14.96
N PRO A 3 7.25 14.41 13.98
CA PRO A 3 8.14 15.08 13.03
C PRO A 3 7.46 16.10 12.11
N LEU A 4 6.13 16.04 11.95
CA LEU A 4 5.35 17.00 11.15
C LEU A 4 4.66 18.09 12.00
N LYS A 5 5.09 18.29 13.26
CA LYS A 5 4.56 19.37 14.08
C LYS A 5 4.75 20.72 13.36
N GLY A 6 3.64 21.44 13.18
CA GLY A 6 3.61 22.74 12.49
C GLY A 6 3.19 22.67 11.03
N VAL A 7 3.06 21.46 10.45
CA VAL A 7 2.48 21.27 9.12
C VAL A 7 0.96 21.17 9.24
N THR A 8 0.24 22.00 8.48
CA THR A 8 -1.22 21.98 8.40
C THR A 8 -1.67 21.39 7.06
N VAL A 9 -2.62 20.46 7.11
CA VAL A 9 -3.06 19.68 5.96
C VAL A 9 -4.58 19.79 5.80
N LEU A 10 -5.04 20.13 4.59
CA LEU A 10 -6.44 20.06 4.21
C LEU A 10 -6.70 18.77 3.38
N GLU A 11 -7.42 17.84 3.98
CA GLU A 11 -7.85 16.59 3.34
C GLU A 11 -9.27 16.75 2.80
N PHE A 12 -9.47 16.64 1.48
CA PHE A 12 -10.81 16.45 0.94
C PHE A 12 -11.21 14.98 1.12
N SER A 13 -12.29 14.77 1.87
CA SER A 13 -12.76 13.44 2.24
C SER A 13 -12.96 12.55 1.02
N GLY A 14 -12.45 11.33 1.12
CA GLY A 14 -12.59 10.27 0.13
C GLY A 14 -12.66 8.90 0.80
N ILE A 15 -12.30 7.86 0.06
CA ILE A 15 -12.23 6.47 0.54
C ILE A 15 -10.85 5.88 0.24
N GLY A 16 -10.48 4.79 0.93
CA GLY A 16 -9.28 4.00 0.64
C GLY A 16 -7.97 4.78 0.83
N PRO A 17 -7.20 5.07 -0.23
CA PRO A 17 -5.85 5.64 -0.15
C PRO A 17 -5.78 7.02 0.50
N GLY A 18 -6.77 7.89 0.25
CA GLY A 18 -6.78 9.26 0.76
C GLY A 18 -6.85 9.34 2.29
N PRO A 19 -7.88 8.74 2.92
CA PRO A 19 -7.98 8.67 4.38
C PRO A 19 -6.76 8.01 5.03
N TYR A 20 -6.20 6.97 4.41
CA TYR A 20 -4.96 6.32 4.88
C TYR A 20 -3.75 7.28 4.83
N CYS A 21 -3.57 8.05 3.76
CA CYS A 21 -2.54 9.08 3.68
C CYS A 21 -2.68 10.12 4.80
N GLY A 22 -3.89 10.69 4.96
CA GLY A 22 -4.15 11.68 6.02
C GLY A 22 -3.92 11.13 7.42
N MET A 23 -4.20 9.84 7.64
CA MET A 23 -3.95 9.16 8.91
C MET A 23 -2.45 9.09 9.22
N LEU A 24 -1.62 8.72 8.24
CA LEU A 24 -0.16 8.68 8.41
C LEU A 24 0.41 10.07 8.72
N LEU A 25 -0.06 11.11 8.02
CA LEU A 25 0.37 12.49 8.26
C LEU A 25 -0.02 12.97 9.67
N ALA A 26 -1.24 12.68 10.11
CA ALA A 26 -1.72 13.01 11.45
C ALA A 26 -0.95 12.26 12.55
N ASP A 27 -0.66 10.96 12.34
CA ASP A 27 0.14 10.15 13.28
C ASP A 27 1.58 10.68 13.39
N MET A 28 2.13 11.24 12.32
CA MET A 28 3.42 11.95 12.33
C MET A 28 3.33 13.37 12.93
N GLY A 29 2.16 13.82 13.36
CA GLY A 29 1.96 15.06 14.12
C GLY A 29 1.56 16.28 13.30
N ALA A 30 1.17 16.11 12.03
CA ALA A 30 0.56 17.18 11.25
C ALA A 30 -0.84 17.54 11.80
N ASP A 31 -1.25 18.79 11.66
CA ASP A 31 -2.60 19.23 11.94
C ASP A 31 -3.50 19.01 10.72
N VAL A 32 -4.22 17.89 10.71
CA VAL A 32 -5.03 17.47 9.56
C VAL A 32 -6.48 17.88 9.75
N ILE A 33 -6.96 18.70 8.82
CA ILE A 33 -8.35 19.16 8.70
C ILE A 33 -9.00 18.36 7.57
N ARG A 34 -9.91 17.44 7.90
CA ARG A 34 -10.72 16.70 6.94
C ARG A 34 -11.99 17.47 6.59
N LEU A 35 -12.16 17.80 5.33
CA LEU A 35 -13.35 18.43 4.77
C LEU A 35 -14.23 17.38 4.09
N SER A 36 -15.45 17.16 4.60
CA SER A 36 -16.46 16.31 3.96
C SER A 36 -17.61 17.11 3.35
N ARG A 37 -18.37 16.50 2.44
CA ARG A 37 -19.55 17.14 1.85
C ARG A 37 -20.74 17.02 2.78
N ILE A 38 -21.68 17.96 2.69
CA ILE A 38 -22.98 17.81 3.37
C ILE A 38 -23.65 16.52 2.88
N GLY A 39 -24.06 15.68 3.83
CA GLY A 39 -24.77 14.43 3.56
C GLY A 39 -23.89 13.20 3.32
N ASP A 40 -22.56 13.31 3.43
CA ASP A 40 -21.68 12.13 3.44
C ASP A 40 -21.99 11.29 4.68
N LYS A 41 -22.71 10.18 4.49
CA LYS A 41 -23.16 9.27 5.56
C LYS A 41 -21.99 8.66 6.36
N ASP A 42 -20.82 8.53 5.75
CA ASP A 42 -19.61 7.94 6.35
C ASP A 42 -18.68 8.99 6.98
N SER A 43 -19.08 10.27 7.02
CA SER A 43 -18.25 11.36 7.56
C SER A 43 -17.86 11.16 9.04
N HIS A 44 -18.63 10.38 9.81
CA HIS A 44 -18.45 10.26 11.27
C HIS A 44 -18.58 8.84 11.81
N ASN A 45 -18.23 7.81 11.03
CA ASN A 45 -18.18 6.46 11.58
C ASN A 45 -17.05 6.38 12.63
N LYS A 46 -17.41 6.33 13.92
CA LYS A 46 -16.45 6.29 15.05
C LYS A 46 -15.54 5.06 15.05
N PHE A 47 -15.88 4.02 14.28
CA PHE A 47 -15.07 2.82 14.12
C PHE A 47 -14.08 2.91 12.97
N ASP A 48 -14.18 3.94 12.12
CA ASP A 48 -13.19 4.19 11.07
C ASP A 48 -11.93 4.84 11.66
N ILE A 49 -10.94 3.99 11.92
CA ILE A 49 -9.67 4.39 12.53
C ILE A 49 -8.82 5.30 11.63
N HIS A 50 -9.13 5.44 10.34
CA HIS A 50 -8.41 6.36 9.44
C HIS A 50 -8.70 7.82 9.76
N ASN A 51 -9.76 8.11 10.52
CA ASN A 51 -10.12 9.46 10.92
C ASN A 51 -9.53 9.89 12.28
N ARG A 52 -8.78 9.01 12.95
CA ARG A 52 -8.13 9.36 14.22
C ARG A 52 -7.21 10.56 14.05
N SER A 53 -7.08 11.36 15.11
CA SER A 53 -6.15 12.51 15.18
C SER A 53 -6.42 13.63 14.16
N LYS A 54 -7.55 13.59 13.43
CA LYS A 54 -7.98 14.63 12.49
C LYS A 54 -9.09 15.49 13.07
N ARG A 55 -9.10 16.77 12.71
CA ARG A 55 -10.26 17.65 12.89
C ARG A 55 -11.15 17.52 11.66
N SER A 56 -12.47 17.70 11.81
CA SER A 56 -13.40 17.57 10.70
C SER A 56 -14.25 18.82 10.54
N ILE A 57 -14.42 19.24 9.29
CA ILE A 57 -15.34 20.30 8.86
C ILE A 57 -16.22 19.77 7.74
N VAL A 58 -17.40 20.35 7.58
CA VAL A 58 -18.35 20.00 6.53
C VAL A 58 -18.64 21.24 5.69
N ALA A 59 -18.67 21.08 4.37
CA ALA A 59 -19.00 22.19 3.46
C ALA A 59 -19.93 21.73 2.33
N ASP A 60 -20.82 22.64 1.90
CA ASP A 60 -21.54 22.47 0.64
C ASP A 60 -20.68 22.97 -0.52
N LEU A 61 -20.06 22.04 -1.25
CA LEU A 61 -19.23 22.38 -2.41
C LEU A 61 -20.02 22.88 -3.63
N LYS A 62 -21.36 22.92 -3.56
CA LYS A 62 -22.20 23.55 -4.58
C LYS A 62 -22.48 25.02 -4.28
N ASN A 63 -22.26 25.46 -3.04
CA ASN A 63 -22.46 26.84 -2.64
C ASN A 63 -21.18 27.66 -2.91
N PRO A 64 -21.22 28.70 -3.78
CA PRO A 64 -20.07 29.56 -4.05
C PRO A 64 -19.48 30.24 -2.81
N ASP A 65 -20.28 30.50 -1.78
CA ASP A 65 -19.81 31.09 -0.53
C ASP A 65 -18.93 30.10 0.24
N SER A 66 -19.31 28.82 0.29
CA SER A 66 -18.47 27.77 0.85
C SER A 66 -17.14 27.67 0.11
N ILE A 67 -17.16 27.74 -1.23
CA ILE A 67 -15.93 27.70 -2.04
C ILE A 67 -15.01 28.88 -1.70
N ARG A 68 -15.57 30.09 -1.51
CA ARG A 68 -14.80 31.27 -1.09
C ARG A 68 -14.15 31.08 0.28
N GLU A 69 -14.85 30.51 1.26
CA GLU A 69 -14.25 30.23 2.59
C GLU A 69 -13.19 29.11 2.52
N ILE A 70 -13.41 28.09 1.70
CA ILE A 70 -12.42 27.02 1.47
C ILE A 70 -11.15 27.60 0.85
N LEU A 71 -11.25 28.50 -0.12
CA LEU A 71 -10.08 29.16 -0.70
C LEU A 71 -9.30 29.94 0.37
N LYS A 72 -9.96 30.65 1.29
CA LYS A 72 -9.26 31.30 2.42
C LYS A 72 -8.53 30.27 3.29
N LEU A 73 -9.12 29.11 3.56
CA LEU A 73 -8.44 28.04 4.29
C LEU A 73 -7.22 27.52 3.52
N ILE A 74 -7.34 27.33 2.20
CA ILE A 74 -6.24 26.89 1.32
C ILE A 74 -5.06 27.87 1.35
N SER A 75 -5.32 29.18 1.52
CA SER A 75 -4.24 30.17 1.67
C SER A 75 -3.42 30.04 2.96
N LEU A 76 -3.86 29.21 3.91
CA LEU A 76 -3.28 29.08 5.24
C LEU A 76 -2.71 27.69 5.55
N VAL A 77 -2.90 26.71 4.65
CA VAL A 77 -2.39 25.34 4.84
C VAL A 77 -1.14 25.08 4.00
N ASP A 78 -0.32 24.15 4.46
CA ASP A 78 0.91 23.75 3.75
C ASP A 78 0.62 22.69 2.67
N VAL A 79 -0.40 21.87 2.93
CA VAL A 79 -0.78 20.74 2.07
C VAL A 79 -2.28 20.74 1.84
N LEU A 80 -2.69 20.46 0.61
CA LEU A 80 -4.04 20.03 0.28
C LEU A 80 -3.93 18.70 -0.45
N PHE A 81 -4.78 17.72 -0.14
CA PHE A 81 -4.91 16.56 -1.01
C PHE A 81 -6.35 16.08 -1.19
N GLU A 82 -6.59 15.43 -2.32
CA GLU A 82 -7.91 14.99 -2.77
C GLU A 82 -7.82 13.67 -3.55
N GLY A 83 -8.92 12.92 -3.56
CA GLY A 83 -9.03 11.63 -4.25
C GLY A 83 -10.19 11.56 -5.24
N PHE A 84 -10.62 12.69 -5.80
CA PHE A 84 -11.68 12.70 -6.80
C PHE A 84 -11.16 12.32 -8.19
N ARG A 85 -12.08 12.08 -9.12
CA ARG A 85 -11.71 11.86 -10.52
C ARG A 85 -11.04 13.10 -11.11
N PRO A 86 -10.08 12.95 -12.05
CA PRO A 86 -9.48 14.07 -12.76
C PRO A 86 -10.52 15.04 -13.33
N GLY A 87 -10.32 16.34 -13.09
CA GLY A 87 -11.21 17.41 -13.52
C GLY A 87 -12.34 17.76 -12.54
N VAL A 88 -12.51 17.03 -11.42
CA VAL A 88 -13.56 17.36 -10.43
C VAL A 88 -13.21 18.64 -9.66
N MET A 89 -11.98 18.77 -9.17
CA MET A 89 -11.55 19.94 -8.38
C MET A 89 -11.48 21.20 -9.24
N GLU A 90 -11.09 21.06 -10.50
CA GLU A 90 -11.08 22.13 -11.49
C GLU A 90 -12.50 22.67 -11.73
N LYS A 91 -13.51 21.79 -11.86
CA LYS A 91 -14.92 22.20 -11.98
C LYS A 91 -15.46 22.91 -10.74
N LEU A 92 -14.89 22.63 -9.57
CA LEU A 92 -15.24 23.29 -8.31
C LEU A 92 -14.50 24.63 -8.12
N GLY A 93 -13.58 25.00 -9.02
CA GLY A 93 -12.71 26.17 -8.83
C GLY A 93 -11.65 25.99 -7.74
N LEU A 94 -11.37 24.72 -7.38
CA LEU A 94 -10.41 24.33 -6.36
C LEU A 94 -9.27 23.50 -6.99
N GLY A 95 -9.03 23.67 -8.29
CA GLY A 95 -7.96 22.98 -9.01
C GLY A 95 -6.56 23.43 -8.57
N PRO A 96 -5.51 22.70 -8.96
CA PRO A 96 -4.14 23.05 -8.59
C PRO A 96 -3.72 24.45 -9.04
N ASP A 97 -4.10 24.88 -10.25
CA ASP A 97 -3.72 26.18 -10.80
C ASP A 97 -4.29 27.34 -9.98
N GLU A 98 -5.56 27.25 -9.58
CA GLU A 98 -6.22 28.22 -8.72
C GLU A 98 -5.59 28.25 -7.32
N CYS A 99 -5.35 27.07 -6.74
CA CYS A 99 -4.82 26.96 -5.39
C CYS A 99 -3.36 27.42 -5.30
N LEU A 100 -2.51 27.10 -6.28
CA LEU A 100 -1.10 27.50 -6.32
C LEU A 100 -0.92 29.00 -6.63
N LYS A 101 -1.86 29.62 -7.36
CA LYS A 101 -1.88 31.09 -7.51
C LYS A 101 -2.14 31.78 -6.17
N LEU A 102 -3.01 31.21 -5.35
CA LEU A 102 -3.36 31.73 -4.04
C LEU A 102 -2.28 31.47 -2.99
N ASN A 103 -1.71 30.26 -2.99
CA ASN A 103 -0.66 29.83 -2.10
C ASN A 103 0.47 29.16 -2.89
N LYS A 104 1.50 29.94 -3.23
CA LYS A 104 2.63 29.46 -4.04
C LYS A 104 3.47 28.38 -3.35
N ALA A 105 3.38 28.24 -2.03
CA ALA A 105 4.09 27.24 -1.24
C ALA A 105 3.28 25.94 -1.05
N LEU A 106 2.03 25.89 -1.52
CA LEU A 106 1.12 24.75 -1.31
C LEU A 106 1.61 23.48 -2.00
N VAL A 107 1.65 22.38 -1.26
CA VAL A 107 1.79 21.04 -1.83
C VAL A 107 0.40 20.49 -2.12
N TYR A 108 0.08 20.28 -3.40
CA TYR A 108 -1.23 19.80 -3.85
C TYR A 108 -1.14 18.32 -4.22
N GLY A 109 -1.64 17.43 -3.38
CA GLY A 109 -1.70 15.99 -3.62
C GLY A 109 -2.95 15.54 -4.37
N ARG A 110 -2.80 14.69 -5.39
CA ARG A 110 -3.89 14.06 -6.12
C ARG A 110 -3.76 12.55 -6.03
N MET A 111 -4.77 11.90 -5.50
CA MET A 111 -4.79 10.46 -5.28
C MET A 111 -5.78 9.78 -6.19
N THR A 112 -5.31 9.10 -7.23
CA THR A 112 -6.18 8.39 -8.17
C THR A 112 -5.70 6.97 -8.41
N GLY A 113 -6.55 6.18 -9.07
CA GLY A 113 -6.16 4.84 -9.51
C GLY A 113 -5.26 4.83 -10.74
N TRP A 114 -5.61 5.66 -11.72
CA TRP A 114 -5.05 5.63 -13.07
C TRP A 114 -4.13 6.82 -13.41
N GLY A 115 -3.96 7.79 -12.50
CA GLY A 115 -3.26 9.04 -12.75
C GLY A 115 -4.17 10.15 -13.29
N GLN A 116 -3.64 11.37 -13.37
CA GLN A 116 -4.38 12.50 -13.97
C GLN A 116 -4.51 12.37 -15.50
N ASP A 117 -3.55 11.71 -16.15
CA ASP A 117 -3.43 11.64 -17.61
C ASP A 117 -3.62 10.23 -18.18
N GLY A 118 -3.64 10.14 -19.51
CA GLY A 118 -3.71 8.87 -20.24
C GLY A 118 -5.13 8.33 -20.46
N PRO A 119 -5.26 7.23 -21.23
CA PRO A 119 -6.54 6.73 -21.72
C PRO A 119 -7.45 6.14 -20.63
N MET A 120 -6.89 5.85 -19.44
CA MET A 120 -7.60 5.26 -18.32
C MET A 120 -7.99 6.30 -17.25
N SER A 121 -7.44 7.51 -17.27
CA SER A 121 -7.63 8.58 -16.25
C SER A 121 -9.09 8.82 -15.85
N LYS A 122 -10.02 8.74 -16.80
CA LYS A 122 -11.45 8.99 -16.57
C LYS A 122 -12.26 7.72 -16.24
N LYS A 123 -11.66 6.54 -16.30
CA LYS A 123 -12.34 5.26 -16.06
C LYS A 123 -12.51 5.00 -14.56
N ALA A 124 -13.62 4.35 -14.21
CA ALA A 124 -13.82 3.84 -12.86
C ALA A 124 -12.90 2.65 -12.58
N GLY A 125 -12.59 2.42 -11.31
CA GLY A 125 -11.86 1.25 -10.85
C GLY A 125 -11.80 1.22 -9.33
N HIS A 126 -11.33 0.10 -8.80
CA HIS A 126 -10.93 -0.12 -7.43
C HIS A 126 -9.56 -0.83 -7.42
N ASP A 127 -8.97 -1.00 -6.24
CA ASP A 127 -7.66 -1.64 -6.01
C ASP A 127 -7.36 -2.78 -7.00
N ILE A 128 -8.22 -3.80 -7.05
CA ILE A 128 -8.06 -4.99 -7.89
C ILE A 128 -7.86 -4.66 -9.38
N ASN A 129 -8.49 -3.59 -9.90
CA ASN A 129 -8.33 -3.18 -11.28
C ASN A 129 -6.94 -2.58 -11.52
N TYR A 130 -6.44 -1.77 -10.61
CA TYR A 130 -5.14 -1.12 -10.73
C TYR A 130 -4.02 -2.16 -10.66
N ILE A 131 -4.08 -3.05 -9.66
CA ILE A 131 -3.07 -4.10 -9.48
C ILE A 131 -3.14 -5.21 -10.54
N SER A 132 -4.27 -5.34 -11.25
CA SER A 132 -4.38 -6.26 -12.39
C SER A 132 -3.50 -5.83 -13.57
N LEU A 133 -3.35 -4.52 -13.80
CA LEU A 133 -2.56 -3.99 -14.92
C LEU A 133 -1.08 -3.78 -14.58
N SER A 134 -0.73 -3.67 -13.30
CA SER A 134 0.68 -3.68 -12.86
C SER A 134 1.26 -5.08 -12.70
N GLY A 135 0.53 -6.15 -13.08
CA GLY A 135 0.98 -7.54 -12.94
C GLY A 135 1.04 -8.07 -11.51
N ALA A 136 0.90 -7.21 -10.49
CA ALA A 136 0.92 -7.59 -9.09
C ALA A 136 -0.16 -8.62 -8.75
N LEU A 137 -1.39 -8.45 -9.27
CA LEU A 137 -2.46 -9.43 -9.05
C LEU A 137 -2.10 -10.80 -9.62
N ASN A 138 -1.59 -10.84 -10.86
CA ASN A 138 -1.26 -12.11 -11.52
C ASN A 138 -0.18 -12.89 -10.77
N ALA A 139 0.73 -12.22 -10.08
CA ALA A 139 1.82 -12.83 -9.32
C ALA A 139 1.40 -13.45 -7.98
N ILE A 140 0.17 -13.22 -7.51
CA ILE A 140 -0.27 -13.62 -6.16
C ILE A 140 -1.27 -14.77 -6.24
N GLY A 141 -1.00 -15.86 -5.53
CA GLY A 141 -1.89 -17.01 -5.38
C GLY A 141 -1.28 -18.33 -5.83
N LYS A 142 -2.09 -19.39 -5.81
CA LYS A 142 -1.66 -20.74 -6.21
C LYS A 142 -1.57 -20.87 -7.73
N LYS A 143 -0.74 -21.81 -8.18
CA LYS A 143 -0.52 -22.08 -9.61
C LYS A 143 -1.83 -22.40 -10.34
N ASP A 144 -2.59 -23.36 -9.82
CA ASP A 144 -3.79 -23.91 -10.46
C ASP A 144 -5.10 -23.27 -9.99
N SER A 145 -5.05 -22.03 -9.48
CA SER A 145 -6.22 -21.26 -9.05
C SER A 145 -6.30 -19.92 -9.79
N ASN A 146 -7.43 -19.23 -9.64
CA ASN A 146 -7.48 -17.80 -9.95
C ASN A 146 -6.44 -17.02 -9.12
N PRO A 147 -5.95 -15.87 -9.62
CA PRO A 147 -5.16 -14.95 -8.81
C PRO A 147 -5.86 -14.62 -7.49
N ALA A 148 -5.12 -14.63 -6.38
CA ALA A 148 -5.67 -14.30 -5.08
C ALA A 148 -5.64 -12.78 -4.87
N ILE A 149 -6.75 -12.24 -4.36
CA ILE A 149 -6.88 -10.80 -4.08
C ILE A 149 -6.20 -10.50 -2.74
N PRO A 150 -5.11 -9.72 -2.70
CA PRO A 150 -4.36 -9.42 -1.47
C PRO A 150 -5.05 -8.32 -0.64
N LEU A 151 -6.36 -8.47 -0.39
CA LEU A 151 -7.23 -7.40 0.08
C LEU A 151 -7.04 -6.15 -0.81
N ASN A 152 -6.96 -4.96 -0.23
CA ASN A 152 -6.55 -3.72 -0.89
C ASN A 152 -5.19 -3.20 -0.38
N LEU A 153 -4.32 -4.10 0.09
CA LEU A 153 -3.04 -3.72 0.69
C LEU A 153 -2.04 -3.18 -0.33
N VAL A 154 -2.13 -3.62 -1.58
CA VAL A 154 -1.13 -3.36 -2.62
C VAL A 154 -1.45 -2.08 -3.39
N GLY A 155 -2.68 -1.87 -3.85
CA GLY A 155 -3.07 -0.70 -4.61
C GLY A 155 -3.40 0.50 -3.72
N ASP A 156 -4.46 0.40 -2.90
CA ASP A 156 -4.94 1.50 -2.06
C ASP A 156 -3.89 1.94 -1.04
N TYR A 157 -3.21 1.00 -0.38
CA TYR A 157 -2.29 1.35 0.70
C TYR A 157 -0.84 1.48 0.23
N GLY A 158 -0.16 0.37 -0.02
CA GLY A 158 1.27 0.37 -0.35
C GLY A 158 1.60 1.20 -1.60
N GLY A 159 0.84 1.00 -2.69
CA GLY A 159 1.02 1.70 -3.96
C GLY A 159 0.24 3.02 -4.08
N GLY A 160 -0.60 3.34 -3.11
CA GLY A 160 -1.49 4.51 -3.17
C GLY A 160 -1.19 5.48 -2.05
N GLY A 161 -1.93 5.37 -0.93
CA GLY A 161 -1.84 6.32 0.18
C GLY A 161 -0.45 6.47 0.77
N MET A 162 0.38 5.41 0.79
CA MET A 162 1.78 5.49 1.22
C MET A 162 2.64 6.28 0.23
N MET A 163 2.45 6.08 -1.08
CA MET A 163 3.15 6.83 -2.13
C MET A 163 2.74 8.31 -2.13
N LEU A 164 1.46 8.61 -1.92
CA LEU A 164 0.99 9.98 -1.75
C LEU A 164 1.61 10.64 -0.52
N ALA A 165 1.62 9.95 0.63
CA ALA A 165 2.25 10.48 1.85
C ALA A 165 3.74 10.76 1.61
N MET A 166 4.48 9.85 0.97
CA MET A 166 5.87 10.05 0.59
C MET A 166 6.06 11.27 -0.33
N GLY A 167 5.22 11.39 -1.37
CA GLY A 167 5.26 12.52 -2.29
C GLY A 167 4.95 13.85 -1.61
N ILE A 168 3.98 13.89 -0.70
CA ILE A 168 3.66 15.06 0.13
C ILE A 168 4.85 15.44 1.01
N LEU A 169 5.47 14.48 1.71
CA LEU A 169 6.65 14.74 2.53
C LEU A 169 7.78 15.36 1.70
N ALA A 170 8.08 14.79 0.54
CA ALA A 170 9.09 15.34 -0.38
C ALA A 170 8.71 16.76 -0.86
N GLY A 171 7.44 16.97 -1.19
CA GLY A 171 6.91 18.28 -1.57
C GLY A 171 7.03 19.32 -0.46
N VAL A 172 6.72 18.96 0.77
CA VAL A 172 6.81 19.85 1.94
C VAL A 172 8.28 20.23 2.21
N ILE A 173 9.19 19.25 2.17
CA ILE A 173 10.63 19.49 2.31
C ILE A 173 11.13 20.47 1.23
N ASN A 174 10.71 20.27 -0.02
CA ASN A 174 11.07 21.17 -1.12
C ASN A 174 10.47 22.57 -0.93
N SER A 175 9.20 22.66 -0.52
CA SER A 175 8.51 23.92 -0.30
C SER A 175 9.16 24.74 0.82
N ILE A 176 9.53 24.11 1.94
CA ILE A 176 10.25 24.78 3.03
C ILE A 176 11.59 25.37 2.55
N LYS A 177 12.30 24.65 1.68
CA LYS A 177 13.61 25.10 1.16
C LYS A 177 13.52 26.21 0.13
N THR A 178 12.45 26.21 -0.68
CA THR A 178 12.39 27.04 -1.90
C THR A 178 11.30 28.11 -1.86
N GLY A 179 10.36 28.02 -0.91
CA GLY A 179 9.12 28.80 -0.88
C GLY A 179 8.14 28.46 -2.00
N LYS A 180 8.36 27.34 -2.72
CA LYS A 180 7.54 26.92 -3.85
C LYS A 180 7.01 25.50 -3.64
N GLY A 181 5.69 25.39 -3.69
CA GLY A 181 4.97 24.14 -3.69
C GLY A 181 4.92 23.50 -5.08
N GLN A 182 4.18 22.40 -5.18
CA GLN A 182 4.07 21.59 -6.39
C GLN A 182 2.84 20.70 -6.34
N VAL A 183 2.47 20.13 -7.49
CA VAL A 183 1.48 19.06 -7.57
C VAL A 183 2.18 17.71 -7.38
N VAL A 184 1.60 16.86 -6.53
CA VAL A 184 1.98 15.46 -6.38
C VAL A 184 0.85 14.63 -7.00
N ASP A 185 1.06 14.13 -8.22
CA ASP A 185 0.16 13.14 -8.81
C ASP A 185 0.58 11.74 -8.34
N SER A 186 -0.29 11.08 -7.58
CA SER A 186 -0.08 9.71 -7.10
C SER A 186 -1.15 8.81 -7.70
N ALA A 187 -0.71 7.87 -8.53
CA ALA A 187 -1.55 6.87 -9.16
C ALA A 187 -1.28 5.48 -8.55
N MET A 188 -2.33 4.76 -8.15
CA MET A 188 -2.18 3.40 -7.58
C MET A 188 -1.58 2.40 -8.57
N ILE A 189 -1.83 2.57 -9.88
CA ILE A 189 -1.17 1.76 -10.91
C ILE A 189 0.35 1.97 -10.88
N ASP A 190 0.83 3.22 -10.81
CA ASP A 190 2.26 3.54 -10.83
C ASP A 190 2.94 3.10 -9.54
N GLY A 191 2.29 3.33 -8.39
CA GLY A 191 2.85 2.90 -7.12
C GLY A 191 2.86 1.38 -6.97
N SER A 192 1.82 0.67 -7.40
CA SER A 192 1.84 -0.80 -7.41
C SER A 192 2.86 -1.36 -8.40
N LEU A 193 3.07 -0.71 -9.55
CA LEU A 193 4.14 -1.04 -10.49
C LEU A 193 5.53 -0.82 -9.86
N SER A 194 5.70 0.27 -9.11
CA SER A 194 6.93 0.56 -8.37
C SER A 194 7.22 -0.51 -7.31
N LEU A 195 6.20 -0.99 -6.59
CA LEU A 195 6.33 -2.10 -5.64
C LEU A 195 6.74 -3.42 -6.33
N MET A 196 6.39 -3.60 -7.61
CA MET A 196 6.78 -4.77 -8.41
C MET A 196 8.20 -4.70 -8.99
N SER A 197 8.90 -3.56 -8.85
CA SER A 197 10.22 -3.33 -9.47
C SER A 197 11.27 -4.41 -9.18
N PHE A 198 11.31 -4.93 -7.96
CA PHE A 198 12.21 -6.02 -7.59
C PHE A 198 11.92 -7.30 -8.39
N PHE A 199 10.66 -7.68 -8.55
CA PHE A 199 10.27 -8.89 -9.28
C PHE A 199 10.50 -8.76 -10.79
N TYR A 200 10.31 -7.58 -11.35
CA TYR A 200 10.70 -7.31 -12.74
C TYR A 200 12.21 -7.41 -12.92
N SER A 201 13.00 -6.91 -11.97
CA SER A 201 14.46 -7.07 -12.01
C SER A 201 14.86 -8.54 -11.98
N LEU A 202 14.24 -9.35 -11.11
CA LEU A 202 14.49 -10.79 -11.05
C LEU A 202 14.08 -11.52 -12.34
N LYS A 203 13.01 -11.09 -13.01
CA LYS A 203 12.57 -11.64 -14.30
C LYS A 203 13.63 -11.41 -15.37
N GLU A 204 14.13 -10.18 -15.49
CA GLU A 204 15.17 -9.82 -16.45
C GLU A 204 16.52 -10.50 -16.14
N MET A 205 16.82 -10.76 -14.87
CA MET A 205 18.01 -11.54 -14.47
C MET A 205 17.84 -13.06 -14.68
N GLY A 206 16.68 -13.54 -15.12
CA GLY A 206 16.40 -14.96 -15.29
C GLY A 206 16.10 -15.73 -13.99
N TYR A 207 15.93 -15.03 -12.86
CA TYR A 207 15.62 -15.63 -11.56
C TYR A 207 14.12 -15.75 -11.26
N TRP A 208 13.27 -15.08 -12.05
CA TRP A 208 11.81 -15.10 -11.91
C TRP A 208 11.11 -15.63 -13.17
N LYS A 209 10.11 -16.50 -12.97
CA LYS A 209 9.20 -16.99 -14.01
C LYS A 209 7.87 -16.26 -13.89
N ASP A 210 7.29 -15.90 -15.04
CA ASP A 210 5.96 -15.25 -15.12
C ASP A 210 4.82 -16.27 -14.97
N GLU A 211 4.87 -17.01 -13.86
CA GLU A 211 3.94 -18.08 -13.48
C GLU A 211 3.73 -18.00 -11.96
N ARG A 212 2.49 -18.19 -11.49
CA ARG A 212 2.20 -18.23 -10.04
C ARG A 212 2.76 -19.48 -9.40
N GLU A 213 3.23 -19.31 -8.16
CA GLU A 213 3.76 -20.40 -7.33
C GLU A 213 4.87 -21.19 -8.05
N SER A 214 5.70 -20.48 -8.82
CA SER A 214 6.85 -21.02 -9.56
C SER A 214 8.18 -20.39 -9.13
N ASN A 215 8.16 -19.51 -8.12
CA ASN A 215 9.28 -18.69 -7.69
C ASN A 215 9.62 -18.86 -6.20
N PHE A 216 10.79 -18.39 -5.79
CA PHE A 216 11.23 -18.62 -4.41
C PHE A 216 10.47 -17.78 -3.36
N LEU A 217 9.74 -16.71 -3.76
CA LEU A 217 8.98 -15.82 -2.86
C LEU A 217 7.46 -15.86 -3.03
N ASP A 218 6.93 -16.69 -3.93
CA ASP A 218 5.48 -16.78 -4.21
C ASP A 218 4.84 -18.07 -3.66
N GLY A 219 5.59 -18.83 -2.84
CA GLY A 219 5.14 -20.09 -2.25
C GLY A 219 5.52 -21.34 -3.03
N ALA A 220 6.33 -21.25 -4.08
CA ALA A 220 6.85 -22.43 -4.75
C ALA A 220 7.88 -23.17 -3.90
N SER A 221 8.81 -22.44 -3.28
CA SER A 221 9.90 -23.01 -2.49
C SER A 221 9.39 -23.63 -1.18
N HIS A 222 10.08 -24.68 -0.73
CA HIS A 222 9.77 -25.34 0.54
C HIS A 222 10.25 -24.52 1.77
N PHE A 223 11.16 -23.57 1.57
CA PHE A 223 11.72 -22.74 2.62
C PHE A 223 11.11 -21.32 2.69
N TYR A 224 10.16 -20.98 1.82
CA TYR A 224 9.37 -19.74 1.89
C TYR A 224 7.89 -20.05 1.63
N ASN A 225 7.18 -20.51 2.66
CA ASN A 225 5.80 -20.99 2.54
C ASN A 225 5.06 -21.02 3.88
N THR A 226 3.77 -21.35 3.83
CA THR A 226 2.97 -21.70 5.00
C THR A 226 2.64 -23.17 5.02
N TYR A 227 2.74 -23.79 6.20
CA TYR A 227 2.48 -25.20 6.42
C TYR A 227 1.42 -25.43 7.49
N GLU A 228 0.47 -26.31 7.21
CA GLU A 228 -0.60 -26.64 8.16
C GLU A 228 -0.09 -27.57 9.27
N CYS A 229 -0.43 -27.24 10.51
CA CYS A 229 -0.12 -27.99 11.72
C CYS A 229 -1.24 -28.98 12.07
N SER A 230 -1.03 -29.84 13.08
CA SER A 230 -2.02 -30.84 13.50
C SER A 230 -3.31 -30.24 14.07
N ASP A 231 -3.29 -28.98 14.51
CA ASP A 231 -4.43 -28.23 15.06
C ASP A 231 -5.13 -27.32 14.02
N ASN A 232 -4.92 -27.60 12.73
CA ASN A 232 -5.49 -26.86 11.58
C ASN A 232 -5.15 -25.36 11.58
N LYS A 233 -4.05 -24.99 12.25
CA LYS A 233 -3.41 -23.67 12.16
C LYS A 233 -2.19 -23.78 11.27
N TYR A 234 -1.61 -22.64 10.91
CA TYR A 234 -0.47 -22.57 9.99
C TYR A 234 0.78 -22.06 10.69
N LEU A 235 1.93 -22.58 10.26
CA LEU A 235 3.26 -22.05 10.54
C LEU A 235 3.80 -21.39 9.26
N ALA A 236 4.29 -20.16 9.35
CA ALA A 236 5.01 -19.53 8.25
C ALA A 236 6.51 -19.84 8.35
N VAL A 237 7.11 -20.26 7.24
CA VAL A 237 8.53 -20.56 7.09
C VAL A 237 9.11 -19.57 6.08
N GLY A 238 10.21 -18.90 6.43
CA GLY A 238 10.93 -17.95 5.59
C GLY A 238 12.44 -18.08 5.76
N ALA A 239 12.95 -19.31 5.68
CA ALA A 239 14.34 -19.65 5.94
C ALA A 239 15.17 -19.61 4.64
N ILE A 240 15.36 -18.42 4.08
CA ILE A 240 16.03 -18.25 2.78
C ILE A 240 17.53 -18.45 2.90
N GLU A 241 18.18 -17.79 3.86
CA GLU A 241 19.62 -17.83 4.04
C GLU A 241 20.08 -19.24 4.51
N PRO A 242 21.19 -19.79 3.97
CA PRO A 242 21.64 -21.15 4.29
C PRO A 242 21.76 -21.45 5.78
N LYS A 243 22.18 -20.45 6.58
CA LYS A 243 22.25 -20.56 8.04
C LYS A 243 20.88 -20.81 8.67
N PHE A 244 19.86 -20.04 8.28
CA PHE A 244 18.51 -20.20 8.83
C PHE A 244 17.85 -21.46 8.31
N TYR A 245 18.12 -21.83 7.07
CA TYR A 245 17.67 -23.09 6.50
C TYR A 245 18.27 -24.31 7.21
N SER A 246 19.56 -24.30 7.54
CA SER A 246 20.17 -25.34 8.38
C SER A 246 19.48 -25.46 9.75
N ILE A 247 19.17 -24.33 10.39
CA ILE A 247 18.45 -24.32 11.69
C ILE A 247 17.04 -24.89 11.53
N LEU A 248 16.34 -24.57 10.43
CA LEU A 248 15.04 -25.15 10.12
C LEU A 248 15.13 -26.68 10.05
N LEU A 249 16.08 -27.22 9.28
CA LEU A 249 16.26 -28.66 9.12
C LEU A 249 16.63 -29.35 10.45
N GLU A 250 17.54 -28.76 11.22
CA GLU A 250 17.94 -29.27 12.53
C GLU A 250 16.74 -29.34 13.48
N LYS A 251 15.99 -28.24 13.61
CA LYS A 251 14.83 -28.15 14.52
C LYS A 251 13.67 -29.03 14.08
N LEU A 252 13.48 -29.19 12.77
CA LEU A 252 12.54 -30.16 12.22
C LEU A 252 13.09 -31.58 12.25
N LYS A 253 14.37 -31.82 12.57
CA LYS A 253 15.02 -33.13 12.51
C LYS A 253 14.83 -33.79 11.13
N LEU A 254 15.11 -33.02 10.08
CA LEU A 254 15.10 -33.47 8.68
C LEU A 254 16.56 -33.61 8.23
N ASP A 255 16.98 -34.85 7.99
CA ASP A 255 18.35 -35.23 7.67
C ASP A 255 18.51 -35.83 6.27
N ASP A 256 17.42 -35.87 5.47
CA ASP A 256 17.49 -36.34 4.08
C ASP A 256 18.51 -35.50 3.28
N PRO A 257 19.53 -36.13 2.64
CA PRO A 257 20.55 -35.43 1.86
C PRO A 257 19.98 -34.54 0.75
N LYS A 258 18.77 -34.82 0.25
CA LYS A 258 18.10 -33.97 -0.75
C LYS A 258 17.92 -32.53 -0.28
N PHE A 259 17.78 -32.29 1.03
CA PHE A 259 17.67 -30.94 1.56
C PHE A 259 18.94 -30.09 1.37
N GLN A 260 20.10 -30.68 1.09
CA GLN A 260 21.35 -29.93 0.87
C GLN A 260 21.34 -29.09 -0.42
N ASP A 261 20.53 -29.50 -1.41
CA ASP A 261 20.38 -28.77 -2.68
C ASP A 261 19.19 -27.79 -2.60
N GLN A 262 19.25 -26.87 -1.64
CA GLN A 262 18.15 -25.97 -1.26
C GLN A 262 17.51 -25.25 -2.46
N MET A 263 18.31 -24.81 -3.43
CA MET A 263 17.85 -23.96 -4.53
C MET A 263 17.41 -24.75 -5.78
N ASN A 264 17.44 -26.08 -5.73
CA ASN A 264 17.01 -26.93 -6.84
C ASN A 264 15.49 -26.98 -6.96
N LYS A 265 14.98 -26.24 -7.94
CA LYS A 265 13.53 -26.08 -8.20
C LYS A 265 12.83 -27.39 -8.55
N GLU A 266 13.53 -28.36 -9.14
CA GLU A 266 12.94 -29.63 -9.57
C GLU A 266 12.50 -30.50 -8.39
N ILE A 267 13.14 -30.33 -7.22
CA ILE A 267 12.84 -31.10 -6.01
C ILE A 267 12.02 -30.31 -4.97
N TRP A 268 11.74 -29.03 -5.21
CA TRP A 268 10.98 -28.20 -4.25
C TRP A 268 9.60 -28.77 -3.91
N GLY A 269 8.91 -29.38 -4.88
CA GLY A 269 7.63 -30.05 -4.63
C GLY A 269 7.77 -31.18 -3.60
N GLU A 270 8.73 -32.07 -3.80
CA GLU A 270 9.03 -33.18 -2.88
C GLU A 270 9.43 -32.67 -1.49
N LEU A 271 10.37 -31.72 -1.42
CA LEU A 271 10.84 -31.17 -0.15
C LEU A 271 9.73 -30.43 0.62
N LYS A 272 8.80 -29.80 -0.10
CA LYS A 272 7.60 -29.17 0.49
C LYS A 272 6.71 -30.22 1.15
N ASP A 273 6.47 -31.35 0.50
CA ASP A 273 5.66 -32.44 1.07
C ASP A 273 6.30 -33.01 2.35
N LEU A 274 7.63 -33.19 2.35
CA LEU A 274 8.36 -33.67 3.54
C LEU A 274 8.27 -32.70 4.71
N ILE A 275 8.46 -31.39 4.46
CA ILE A 275 8.29 -30.36 5.50
C ILE A 275 6.83 -30.30 5.97
N ALA A 276 5.87 -30.39 5.05
CA ALA A 276 4.45 -30.36 5.38
C ALA A 276 4.06 -31.53 6.29
N GLN A 277 4.48 -32.76 5.96
CA GLN A 277 4.24 -33.94 6.79
C GLN A 277 4.85 -33.78 8.19
N LYS A 278 6.08 -33.24 8.25
CA LYS A 278 6.75 -33.02 9.53
C LYS A 278 5.99 -32.00 10.38
N ILE A 279 5.64 -30.84 9.82
CA ILE A 279 4.92 -29.77 10.54
C ILE A 279 3.50 -30.23 10.92
N LYS A 280 2.80 -30.98 10.07
CA LYS A 280 1.46 -31.51 10.36
C LYS A 280 1.43 -32.48 11.55
N SER A 281 2.57 -33.03 11.97
CA SER A 281 2.65 -33.99 13.07
C SER A 281 2.45 -33.40 14.47
N LYS A 282 2.49 -32.06 14.63
CA LYS A 282 2.37 -31.37 15.92
C LYS A 282 1.52 -30.10 15.80
N PRO A 283 0.90 -29.62 16.90
CA PRO A 283 0.12 -28.39 16.87
C PRO A 283 1.03 -27.17 16.73
N ARG A 284 0.51 -26.04 16.23
CA ARG A 284 1.31 -24.84 15.96
C ARG A 284 2.15 -24.38 17.16
N ASN A 285 1.59 -24.41 18.38
CA ASN A 285 2.31 -23.97 19.58
C ASN A 285 3.54 -24.82 19.90
N HIS A 286 3.55 -26.10 19.51
CA HIS A 286 4.75 -26.93 19.64
C HIS A 286 5.89 -26.36 18.79
N TRP A 287 5.62 -26.06 17.53
CA TRP A 287 6.63 -25.49 16.63
C TRP A 287 7.08 -24.11 17.07
N VAL A 288 6.14 -23.24 17.51
CA VAL A 288 6.50 -21.92 18.06
C VAL A 288 7.50 -22.05 19.20
N ASN A 289 7.33 -23.02 20.11
CA ASN A 289 8.27 -23.27 21.20
C ASN A 289 9.60 -23.85 20.71
N ILE A 290 9.60 -24.69 19.67
CA ILE A 290 10.84 -25.22 19.07
C ILE A 290 11.63 -24.09 18.39
N PHE A 291 10.96 -23.13 17.77
CA PHE A 291 11.57 -22.02 17.02
C PHE A 291 11.71 -20.71 17.82
N SER A 292 11.54 -20.72 19.16
CA SER A 292 11.65 -19.50 19.98
C SER A 292 13.09 -18.98 20.16
N ASP A 293 14.06 -19.88 20.01
CA ASP A 293 15.50 -19.64 20.20
C ASP A 293 16.27 -19.70 18.87
#